data_AF-A0A2A5A6K9-F1
#
_entry.id   AF-A0A2A5A6K9-F1
#
_cell.length_a   1.000
_cell.length_b   1.000
_cell.length_c   1.000
_cell.angle_alpha   90.00
_cell.angle_beta   90.00
_cell.angle_gamma   90.00
#
_symmetry.space_group_name_H-M   'P 1'
#
loop_
_entity.id
_entity.type
_entity.pdbx_description
1 polymer ?
#
loop_
_entity_poly.entity_id
_entity_poly.type
_entity_poly.pdbx_seq_one_letter_code
_entity_poly.pdbx_strand_id
1 'polypeptide(L)'
;MLSVVFGIFLIFSAHVASGQVASPDLTLPFAPSQNDEISPSIDPLAGLDPQKVNACFSLYPIAKSALVNKENGLSKEAMLAPLPSRKVLSSYPQDKAIEKMVSLSVLDIVDEVYRYKGLEGRVYSVYTAEVCQRKLRGVAVPESFSESHKGLKKCASEAKSKQISCAMAVAGSTR
;
A
#
# COMPACT_ATOMS: atom_id res chain seq x y z
N MET A 1 -23.57 -13.15 25.89
CA MET A 1 -22.69 -13.24 24.71
C MET A 1 -23.57 -13.14 23.47
N LEU A 2 -23.63 -11.96 22.86
CA LEU A 2 -24.25 -11.76 21.55
C LEU A 2 -23.51 -10.60 20.87
N SER A 3 -23.20 -10.79 19.60
CA SER A 3 -22.55 -9.91 18.64
C SER A 3 -23.10 -8.48 18.63
N VAL A 4 -22.27 -7.49 18.28
CA VAL A 4 -22.37 -6.68 17.03
C VAL A 4 -21.11 -5.80 16.93
N VAL A 5 -20.35 -6.04 15.87
CA VAL A 5 -19.26 -5.22 15.35
C VAL A 5 -19.79 -4.59 14.04
N PHE A 6 -19.24 -3.43 13.68
CA PHE A 6 -19.30 -2.71 12.40
C PHE A 6 -20.42 -1.67 12.22
N GLY A 7 -19.99 -0.43 11.93
CA GLY A 7 -20.86 0.56 11.31
C GLY A 7 -20.46 2.03 11.49
N ILE A 8 -19.24 2.44 11.12
CA ILE A 8 -19.00 3.86 10.78
C ILE A 8 -18.40 3.89 9.37
N PHE A 9 -19.28 3.86 8.38
CA PHE A 9 -18.98 4.16 7.00
C PHE A 9 -19.17 5.66 6.76
N LEU A 10 -18.15 6.25 6.14
CA LEU A 10 -18.07 7.61 5.64
C LEU A 10 -19.21 7.91 4.65
N ILE A 11 -19.94 9.01 4.87
CA ILE A 11 -20.83 9.60 3.86
C ILE A 11 -20.20 10.94 3.44
N PHE A 12 -19.48 10.96 2.32
CA PHE A 12 -19.27 12.16 1.53
C PHE A 12 -19.97 11.95 0.20
N SER A 13 -21.20 12.44 0.10
CA SER A 13 -21.95 12.49 -1.15
C SER A 13 -21.35 13.58 -2.05
N ALA A 14 -20.90 13.16 -3.22
CA ALA A 14 -20.60 14.02 -4.34
C ALA A 14 -21.88 14.75 -4.80
N HIS A 15 -21.79 16.06 -5.04
CA HIS A 15 -22.72 16.77 -5.89
C HIS A 15 -21.96 17.25 -7.12
N VAL A 16 -22.22 16.55 -8.23
CA VAL A 16 -21.88 16.95 -9.59
C VAL A 16 -22.93 17.99 -10.01
N ALA A 17 -22.48 19.20 -10.34
CA ALA A 17 -23.30 20.20 -11.01
C ALA A 17 -22.73 20.43 -12.42
N SER A 18 -23.55 20.08 -13.40
CA SER A 18 -23.37 20.23 -14.83
C SER A 18 -23.16 21.69 -15.24
N GLY A 19 -22.22 21.92 -16.16
CA GLY A 19 -22.07 23.17 -16.88
C GLY A 19 -21.62 22.89 -18.32
N GLN A 20 -22.56 22.91 -19.26
CA GLN A 20 -22.31 22.95 -20.70
C GLN A 20 -21.80 24.34 -21.08
N VAL A 21 -20.66 24.46 -21.77
CA VAL A 21 -20.41 25.59 -22.69
C VAL A 21 -19.49 25.16 -23.85
N ALA A 22 -20.04 25.30 -25.05
CA ALA A 22 -19.46 25.61 -26.36
C ALA A 22 -18.18 24.91 -26.87
N SER A 23 -18.36 24.17 -27.97
CA SER A 23 -17.35 23.95 -29.01
C SER A 23 -16.94 25.27 -29.68
N PRO A 24 -15.67 25.40 -30.07
CA PRO A 24 -15.40 25.79 -31.44
C PRO A 24 -14.40 24.85 -32.14
N ASP A 25 -14.78 24.55 -33.38
CA ASP A 25 -13.97 24.00 -34.45
C ASP A 25 -12.57 24.64 -34.52
N LEU A 26 -11.54 23.81 -34.47
CA LEU A 26 -10.18 24.17 -34.89
C LEU A 26 -9.58 22.96 -35.59
N THR A 27 -10.00 22.81 -36.85
CA THR A 27 -9.40 21.89 -37.82
C THR A 27 -7.96 22.36 -38.08
N LEU A 28 -6.97 21.60 -37.59
CA LEU A 28 -5.58 21.68 -38.03
C LEU A 28 -5.24 20.42 -38.83
N PRO A 29 -4.66 20.54 -40.03
CA PRO A 29 -4.25 19.38 -40.82
C PRO A 29 -2.90 18.89 -40.30
N PHE A 30 -2.89 17.94 -39.37
CA PHE A 30 -1.69 17.17 -39.08
C PHE A 30 -1.79 15.80 -39.76
N ALA A 31 -0.95 15.65 -40.78
CA ALA A 31 -0.73 14.41 -41.51
C ALA A 31 -0.42 13.25 -40.54
N PRO A 32 -0.85 12.01 -40.85
CA PRO A 32 -0.47 10.86 -40.04
C PRO A 32 1.02 10.54 -40.29
N SER A 33 1.90 10.99 -39.39
CA SER A 33 3.24 10.44 -39.32
C SER A 33 3.14 9.05 -38.68
N GLN A 34 3.29 8.03 -39.50
CA GLN A 34 3.53 6.66 -39.05
C GLN A 34 4.81 6.60 -38.19
N ASN A 35 4.84 5.61 -37.29
CA ASN A 35 5.92 5.23 -36.37
C ASN A 35 5.87 5.82 -34.96
N ASP A 36 4.76 5.59 -34.26
CA ASP A 36 4.84 5.31 -32.82
C ASP A 36 4.77 3.79 -32.67
N GLU A 37 5.92 3.14 -32.54
CA GLU A 37 5.98 1.82 -31.91
C GLU A 37 5.45 2.00 -30.49
N ILE A 38 4.18 1.63 -30.29
CA ILE A 38 3.58 1.44 -28.98
C ILE A 38 4.40 0.34 -28.32
N SER A 39 5.43 0.74 -27.57
CA SER A 39 6.09 -0.13 -26.62
C SER A 39 4.98 -0.76 -25.79
N PRO A 40 4.85 -2.11 -25.73
CA PRO A 40 3.80 -2.70 -24.93
C PRO A 40 4.05 -2.23 -23.50
N SER A 41 3.19 -1.35 -23.02
CA SER A 41 3.14 -1.01 -21.61
C SER A 41 2.82 -2.33 -20.90
N ILE A 42 3.85 -3.02 -20.43
CA ILE A 42 3.69 -4.22 -19.63
C ILE A 42 2.97 -3.72 -18.38
N ASP A 43 1.67 -3.99 -18.29
CA ASP A 43 0.91 -3.68 -17.09
C ASP A 43 1.62 -4.43 -15.94
N PRO A 44 2.20 -3.71 -14.96
CA PRO A 44 2.96 -4.32 -13.88
C PRO A 44 2.10 -5.20 -12.95
N LEU A 45 0.79 -5.26 -13.19
CA LEU A 45 -0.17 -6.10 -12.49
C LEU A 45 -0.76 -7.21 -13.37
N ALA A 46 -0.38 -7.31 -14.64
CA ALA A 46 -0.86 -8.35 -15.54
C ALA A 46 -0.57 -9.76 -15.00
N GLY A 47 -1.60 -10.62 -15.01
CA GLY A 47 -1.49 -12.01 -14.56
C GLY A 47 -1.51 -12.21 -13.04
N LEU A 48 -1.60 -11.15 -12.24
CA LEU A 48 -1.77 -11.26 -10.78
C LEU A 48 -3.24 -11.40 -10.41
N ASP A 49 -3.51 -12.13 -9.32
CA ASP A 49 -4.82 -12.22 -8.70
C ASP A 49 -5.26 -10.82 -8.19
N PRO A 50 -6.33 -10.22 -8.75
CA PRO A 50 -6.76 -8.87 -8.37
C PRO A 50 -7.11 -8.73 -6.89
N GLN A 51 -7.60 -9.80 -6.25
CA GLN A 51 -7.94 -9.78 -4.82
C GLN A 51 -6.68 -9.67 -3.97
N LYS A 52 -5.60 -10.37 -4.35
CA LYS A 52 -4.30 -10.27 -3.67
C LYS A 52 -3.68 -8.88 -3.85
N VAL A 53 -3.76 -8.32 -5.06
CA VAL A 53 -3.29 -6.96 -5.34
C VAL A 53 -4.02 -5.93 -4.46
N ASN A 54 -5.35 -6.01 -4.41
CA ASN A 54 -6.17 -5.13 -3.56
C ASN A 54 -5.86 -5.30 -2.07
N ALA A 55 -5.60 -6.53 -1.63
CA ALA A 55 -5.18 -6.82 -0.27
C ALA A 55 -3.80 -6.22 0.08
N CYS A 56 -2.87 -6.10 -0.87
CA CYS A 56 -1.63 -5.35 -0.63
C CYS A 56 -1.88 -3.84 -0.52
N PHE A 57 -2.79 -3.28 -1.32
CA PHE A 57 -3.14 -1.86 -1.20
C PHE A 57 -3.83 -1.53 0.13
N SER A 58 -4.58 -2.47 0.71
CA SER A 58 -5.22 -2.26 2.02
C SER A 58 -4.20 -2.13 3.17
N LEU A 59 -2.95 -2.56 2.98
CA LEU A 59 -1.89 -2.37 3.98
C LEU A 59 -1.50 -0.91 4.17
N TYR A 60 -1.69 -0.05 3.16
CA TYR A 60 -1.40 1.38 3.28
C TYR A 60 -2.19 2.05 4.43
N PRO A 61 -3.54 2.02 4.44
CA PRO A 61 -4.30 2.58 5.55
C PRO A 61 -4.08 1.85 6.87
N ILE A 62 -3.77 0.54 6.85
CA ILE A 62 -3.45 -0.24 8.07
C ILE A 62 -2.15 0.26 8.70
N ALA A 63 -1.07 0.41 7.92
CA ALA A 63 0.21 0.90 8.40
C ALA A 63 0.09 2.32 8.99
N LYS A 64 -0.65 3.19 8.30
CA LYS A 64 -0.96 4.52 8.80
C LYS A 64 -1.74 4.47 10.13
N SER A 65 -2.75 3.61 10.23
CA SER A 65 -3.53 3.44 11.46
C SER A 65 -2.68 2.90 12.62
N ALA A 66 -1.76 1.97 12.37
CA ALA A 66 -0.87 1.44 13.40
C ALA A 66 0.03 2.53 14.00
N LEU A 67 0.56 3.43 13.16
CA LEU A 67 1.32 4.59 13.63
C LEU A 67 0.47 5.52 14.50
N VAL A 68 -0.72 5.90 14.02
CA VAL A 68 -1.64 6.77 14.77
C VAL A 68 -2.05 6.14 16.10
N ASN A 69 -2.33 4.83 16.11
CA ASN A 69 -2.69 4.11 17.35
C ASN A 69 -1.54 4.10 18.36
N LYS A 70 -0.29 3.93 17.90
CA LYS A 70 0.89 4.05 18.76
C LYS A 70 1.04 5.47 19.30
N GLU A 71 0.84 6.49 18.47
CA GLU A 71 0.89 7.90 18.87
C GLU A 71 -0.18 8.25 19.92
N ASN A 72 -1.36 7.63 19.80
CA ASN A 72 -2.46 7.74 20.77
C ASN A 72 -2.24 6.91 22.06
N GLY A 73 -1.08 6.26 22.22
CA GLY A 73 -0.72 5.54 23.44
C GLY A 73 -1.34 4.14 23.56
N LEU A 74 -1.87 3.57 22.48
CA LEU A 74 -2.22 2.15 22.47
C LEU A 74 -0.95 1.33 22.71
N SER A 75 -1.05 0.16 23.37
CA SER A 75 0.10 -0.73 23.57
C SER A 75 0.29 -1.70 22.41
N LYS A 76 1.49 -2.30 22.32
CA LYS A 76 1.78 -3.30 21.29
C LYS A 76 0.88 -4.51 21.46
N GLU A 77 0.71 -4.95 22.70
CA GLU A 77 -0.10 -6.09 23.09
C GLU A 77 -1.57 -5.86 22.71
N ALA A 78 -2.08 -4.65 22.91
CA ALA A 78 -3.45 -4.30 22.52
C ALA A 78 -3.66 -4.32 21.00
N MET A 79 -2.67 -3.90 20.21
CA MET A 79 -2.74 -4.00 18.74
C MET A 79 -2.60 -5.44 18.23
N LEU A 80 -1.86 -6.29 18.95
CA LEU A 80 -1.67 -7.70 18.58
C LEU A 80 -2.79 -8.62 19.06
N ALA A 81 -3.49 -8.27 20.14
CA ALA A 81 -4.57 -9.07 20.74
C ALA A 81 -5.64 -9.57 19.76
N PRO A 82 -6.12 -8.78 18.77
CA PRO A 82 -7.11 -9.27 17.81
C PRO A 82 -6.52 -10.12 16.67
N LEU A 83 -5.20 -10.24 16.56
CA LEU A 83 -4.53 -10.90 15.43
C LEU A 83 -4.20 -12.37 15.75
N PRO A 84 -4.41 -13.31 14.80
CA PRO A 84 -3.90 -14.66 14.94
C PRO A 84 -2.37 -14.66 15.04
N SER A 85 -1.81 -15.55 15.87
CA SER A 85 -0.35 -15.70 15.96
C SER A 85 0.26 -16.21 14.65
N ARG A 86 1.55 -15.93 14.41
CA ARG A 86 2.28 -16.47 13.24
C ARG A 86 2.18 -17.99 13.13
N LYS A 87 2.17 -18.71 14.26
CA LYS A 87 1.99 -20.16 14.31
C LYS A 87 0.63 -20.58 13.75
N VAL A 88 -0.44 -19.90 14.14
CA VAL A 88 -1.80 -20.16 13.64
C VAL A 88 -1.90 -19.83 12.14
N LEU A 89 -1.32 -18.72 11.70
CA LEU A 89 -1.30 -18.32 10.29
C LEU A 89 -0.50 -19.31 9.43
N SER A 90 0.53 -19.95 9.97
CA SER A 90 1.34 -20.94 9.23
C SER A 90 0.50 -22.14 8.79
N SER A 91 -0.50 -22.54 9.59
CA SER A 91 -1.42 -23.65 9.33
C SER A 91 -2.67 -23.27 8.52
N TYR A 92 -2.81 -22.02 8.07
CA TYR A 92 -3.97 -21.62 7.28
C TYR A 92 -4.01 -22.37 5.92
N PRO A 93 -5.19 -22.86 5.51
CA PRO A 93 -5.39 -23.48 4.20
C PRO A 93 -5.28 -22.47 3.04
N GLN A 94 -5.18 -22.96 1.80
CA GLN A 94 -4.94 -22.15 0.60
C GLN A 94 -6.09 -21.19 0.27
N ASP A 95 -7.33 -21.57 0.55
CA ASP A 95 -8.52 -20.72 0.42
C ASP A 95 -8.46 -19.49 1.35
N LYS A 96 -7.63 -19.52 2.39
CA LYS A 96 -7.33 -18.38 3.28
C LYS A 96 -6.01 -17.67 2.96
N ALA A 97 -5.45 -17.85 1.76
CA ALA A 97 -4.16 -17.26 1.40
C ALA A 97 -4.12 -15.72 1.55
N ILE A 98 -5.21 -15.02 1.20
CA ILE A 98 -5.31 -13.56 1.34
C ILE A 98 -5.34 -13.15 2.81
N GLU A 99 -6.17 -13.80 3.63
CA GLU A 99 -6.27 -13.56 5.08
C GLU A 99 -4.91 -13.79 5.76
N LYS A 100 -4.23 -14.89 5.38
CA LYS A 100 -2.88 -15.22 5.84
C LYS A 100 -1.88 -14.13 5.48
N MET A 101 -1.85 -13.71 4.22
CA MET A 101 -0.93 -12.69 3.72
C MET A 101 -1.10 -11.36 4.46
N VAL A 102 -2.33 -10.85 4.52
CA VAL A 102 -2.62 -9.58 5.20
C VAL A 102 -2.26 -9.68 6.68
N SER A 103 -2.69 -10.73 7.37
CA SER A 103 -2.44 -10.90 8.81
C SER A 103 -0.94 -10.97 9.13
N LEU A 104 -0.15 -11.69 8.33
CA LEU A 104 1.30 -11.71 8.49
C LEU A 104 1.91 -10.32 8.31
N SER A 105 1.46 -9.57 7.30
CA SER A 105 1.89 -8.18 7.09
C SER A 105 1.48 -7.26 8.23
N VAL A 106 0.28 -7.41 8.82
CA VAL A 106 -0.12 -6.61 9.99
C VAL A 106 0.77 -6.91 11.20
N LEU A 107 1.12 -8.18 11.43
CA LEU A 107 2.07 -8.54 12.49
C LEU A 107 3.44 -7.88 12.28
N ASP A 108 3.96 -7.91 11.04
CA ASP A 108 5.21 -7.22 10.68
C ASP A 108 5.09 -5.71 10.93
N ILE A 109 3.99 -5.09 10.49
CA ILE A 109 3.71 -3.66 10.68
C ILE A 109 3.72 -3.27 12.16
N VAL A 110 2.99 -4.01 13.00
CA VAL A 110 2.94 -3.71 14.45
C VAL A 110 4.32 -3.91 15.07
N ASP A 111 5.05 -4.96 14.73
CA ASP A 111 6.41 -5.18 15.21
C ASP A 111 7.35 -4.01 14.86
N GLU A 112 7.33 -3.55 13.60
CA GLU A 112 8.14 -2.45 13.10
C GLU A 112 7.77 -1.11 13.72
N VAL A 113 6.47 -0.79 13.76
CA VAL A 113 5.95 0.45 14.33
C VAL A 113 6.37 0.61 15.78
N TYR A 114 6.38 -0.45 16.59
CA TYR A 114 6.84 -0.37 17.98
C TYR A 114 8.36 -0.40 18.14
N ARG A 115 9.07 -1.18 17.32
CA ARG A 115 10.52 -1.31 17.42
C ARG A 115 11.26 -0.06 16.95
N TYR A 116 10.75 0.62 15.92
CA TYR A 116 11.43 1.74 15.28
C TYR A 116 10.75 3.09 15.59
N LYS A 117 11.55 4.13 15.77
CA LYS A 117 11.08 5.51 16.00
C LYS A 117 11.21 6.35 14.72
N GLY A 118 10.37 7.37 14.60
CA GLY A 118 10.43 8.35 13.52
C GLY A 118 10.07 7.77 12.14
N LEU A 119 9.03 6.93 12.09
CA LEU A 119 8.45 6.47 10.83
C LEU A 119 7.48 7.53 10.33
N GLU A 120 7.76 8.13 9.18
CA GLU A 120 6.81 9.05 8.54
C GLU A 120 5.69 8.25 7.88
N GLY A 121 4.45 8.63 8.17
CA GLY A 121 3.27 7.84 7.85
C GLY A 121 3.07 7.58 6.36
N ARG A 122 3.29 8.57 5.49
CA ARG A 122 3.15 8.38 4.04
C ARG A 122 4.21 7.43 3.49
N VAL A 123 5.48 7.67 3.78
CA VAL A 123 6.63 6.89 3.30
C VAL A 123 6.55 5.45 3.78
N TYR A 124 6.28 5.23 5.07
CA TYR A 124 6.17 3.89 5.64
C TYR A 124 4.97 3.10 5.08
N SER A 125 3.83 3.75 4.90
CA SER A 125 2.64 3.11 4.34
C SER A 125 2.81 2.72 2.86
N VAL A 126 3.54 3.54 2.08
CA VAL A 126 3.91 3.15 0.69
C VAL A 126 4.84 1.93 0.71
N TYR A 127 5.88 1.96 1.56
CA TYR A 127 6.84 0.87 1.66
C TYR A 127 6.17 -0.48 1.99
N THR A 128 5.27 -0.51 2.96
CA THR A 128 4.59 -1.74 3.39
C THR A 128 3.70 -2.33 2.29
N ALA A 129 2.93 -1.48 1.60
CA ALA A 129 2.12 -1.91 0.45
C ALA A 129 3.00 -2.43 -0.71
N GLU A 130 4.11 -1.75 -1.00
CA GLU A 130 5.03 -2.16 -2.06
C GLU A 130 5.73 -3.49 -1.75
N VAL A 131 6.22 -3.68 -0.52
CA VAL A 131 6.82 -4.96 -0.09
C VAL A 131 5.83 -6.11 -0.27
N CYS A 132 4.54 -5.90 0.01
CA CYS A 132 3.51 -6.91 -0.22
C CYS A 132 3.35 -7.23 -1.72
N GLN A 133 3.25 -6.22 -2.58
CA GLN A 133 3.14 -6.44 -4.03
C GLN A 133 4.36 -7.18 -4.59
N ARG A 134 5.55 -6.85 -4.10
CA ARG A 134 6.78 -7.50 -4.50
C ARG A 134 6.81 -8.97 -4.09
N LYS A 135 6.39 -9.29 -2.87
CA LYS A 135 6.19 -10.67 -2.42
C LYS A 135 5.19 -11.42 -3.31
N LEU A 136 4.09 -10.79 -3.72
CA LEU A 136 3.11 -11.38 -4.64
C LEU A 136 3.69 -11.70 -6.02
N ARG A 137 4.56 -10.82 -6.54
CA ARG A 137 5.26 -11.02 -7.81
C ARG A 137 6.44 -12.00 -7.70
N GLY A 138 6.74 -12.53 -6.52
CA GLY A 138 7.89 -13.40 -6.29
C GLY A 138 9.24 -12.71 -6.48
N VAL A 139 9.28 -11.37 -6.41
CA VAL A 139 10.52 -10.61 -6.55
C VAL A 139 11.15 -10.29 -5.20
N ALA A 140 12.46 -10.06 -5.20
CA ALA A 140 13.22 -9.82 -3.98
C ALA A 140 12.67 -8.63 -3.17
N VAL A 141 12.60 -8.80 -1.86
CA VAL A 141 12.29 -7.74 -0.89
C VAL A 141 13.46 -7.59 0.08
N PRO A 142 13.60 -6.43 0.76
CA PRO A 142 14.64 -6.25 1.76
C PRO A 142 14.61 -7.35 2.83
N GLU A 143 15.77 -7.96 3.12
CA GLU A 143 15.88 -9.05 4.10
C GLU A 143 15.58 -8.60 5.53
N SER A 144 15.86 -7.33 5.83
CA SER A 144 15.60 -6.75 7.15
C SER A 144 15.04 -5.34 7.05
N PHE A 145 14.08 -5.05 7.92
CA PHE A 145 13.54 -3.69 8.04
C PHE A 145 14.55 -2.70 8.62
N SER A 146 15.63 -3.15 9.28
CA SER A 146 16.65 -2.26 9.86
C SER A 146 17.32 -1.37 8.79
N GLU A 147 17.69 -1.97 7.66
CA GLU A 147 18.28 -1.20 6.54
C GLU A 147 17.22 -0.38 5.81
N SER A 148 16.02 -0.93 5.63
CA SER A 148 14.90 -0.18 5.07
C SER A 148 14.58 1.06 5.92
N HIS A 149 14.62 0.97 7.25
CA HIS A 149 14.33 2.10 8.14
C HIS A 149 15.25 3.30 7.91
N LYS A 150 16.55 3.05 7.70
CA LYS A 150 17.52 4.11 7.36
C LYS A 150 17.13 4.78 6.03
N GLY A 151 16.78 3.98 5.02
CA GLY A 151 16.31 4.47 3.72
C GLY A 151 15.02 5.29 3.83
N LEU A 152 14.04 4.79 4.59
CA LEU A 152 12.75 5.47 4.78
C LEU A 152 12.90 6.80 5.52
N LYS A 153 13.79 6.89 6.50
CA LYS A 153 14.12 8.18 7.15
C LYS A 153 14.66 9.20 6.14
N LYS A 154 15.55 8.78 5.24
CA LYS A 154 16.03 9.65 4.17
C LYS A 154 14.89 10.07 3.25
N CYS A 155 14.03 9.13 2.85
CA CYS A 155 12.86 9.43 2.03
C CYS A 155 11.92 10.46 2.69
N ALA A 156 11.74 10.41 4.00
CA ALA A 156 10.89 11.37 4.72
C ALA A 156 11.40 12.81 4.63
N SER A 157 12.71 13.01 4.46
CA SER A 157 13.35 14.34 4.28
C SER A 157 13.32 14.85 2.83
N GLU A 158 12.92 14.02 1.86
CA GLU A 158 12.77 14.43 0.46
C GLU A 158 11.53 15.31 0.25
N ALA A 159 11.49 16.01 -0.89
CA ALA A 159 10.28 16.70 -1.33
C ALA A 159 9.08 15.74 -1.42
N LYS A 160 7.90 16.19 -1.00
CA LYS A 160 6.66 15.38 -0.95
C LYS A 160 6.37 14.61 -2.25
N SER A 161 6.67 15.20 -3.41
CA SER A 161 6.50 14.58 -4.72
C SER A 161 7.43 13.38 -4.98
N LYS A 162 8.58 13.30 -4.29
CA LYS A 162 9.57 12.22 -4.44
C LYS A 162 9.41 11.11 -3.39
N GLN A 163 8.77 11.40 -2.27
CA GLN A 163 8.62 10.49 -1.13
C GLN A 163 8.06 9.12 -1.53
N ILE A 164 7.02 9.09 -2.37
CA ILE A 164 6.40 7.83 -2.83
C ILE A 164 7.41 6.98 -3.59
N SER A 165 8.02 7.54 -4.64
CA SER A 165 9.00 6.80 -5.44
C SER A 165 10.25 6.39 -4.66
N CYS A 166 10.67 7.20 -3.68
CA CYS A 166 11.77 6.85 -2.79
C CYS A 166 11.41 5.66 -1.90
N ALA A 167 10.21 5.66 -1.30
CA ALA A 167 9.73 4.55 -0.48
C ALA A 167 9.61 3.24 -1.27
N MET A 168 9.10 3.31 -2.51
CA MET A 168 9.05 2.16 -3.41
C MET A 168 10.45 1.64 -3.75
N ALA A 169 11.41 2.52 -3.98
CA ALA A 169 12.80 2.14 -4.21
C ALA A 169 13.43 1.46 -3.00
N VAL A 170 13.15 1.93 -1.78
CA VAL A 170 13.58 1.27 -0.53
C VAL A 170 12.95 -0.12 -0.36
N ALA A 171 11.73 -0.32 -0.87
CA ALA A 171 11.10 -1.64 -0.94
C ALA A 171 11.70 -2.54 -2.03
N GLY A 172 12.60 -2.02 -2.87
CA GLY A 172 13.31 -2.75 -3.92
C GLY A 172 12.80 -2.49 -5.34
N SER A 173 11.84 -1.58 -5.52
CA SER A 173 11.31 -1.25 -6.85
C SER A 173 12.21 -0.24 -7.55
N THR A 174 13.00 -0.76 -8.48
CA THR A 174 13.79 0.04 -9.42
C THR A 174 12.85 0.68 -10.43
N ARG A 175 13.06 1.97 -10.69
CA ARG A 175 12.48 2.66 -11.85
C ARG A 175 13.09 2.12 -13.14
#